data_AF-A0A519FLT0-F1
#
_entry.id   AF-A0A519FLT0-F1
#
_cell.length_a   1.000
_cell.length_b   1.000
_cell.length_c   1.000
_cell.angle_alpha   90.00
_cell.angle_beta   90.00
_cell.angle_gamma   90.00
#
_symmetry.space_group_name_H-M   'P 1'
#
loop_
_entity.id
_entity.type
_entity.pdbx_description
1 polymer ?
#
loop_
_entity_poly.entity_id
_entity_poly.type
_entity_poly.pdbx_seq_one_letter_code
_entity_poly.pdbx_strand_id
1 'polypeptide(L)'
;MTRWFGLLAGCSLVLSTQAFALPPSPRLDKSLCTRTATLLACTDADDNTYSVAVAGKTMFVRGFESVGKRRWAQTNSRYGSLTFFTGLASDGETWVGYTRKVGWTTISRVSSSSGSRTKITCDRVMGCR
;
A
#
# COMPACT_ATOMS: atom_id res chain seq x y z
N MET A 1 -66.12 -7.67 46.27
CA MET A 1 -65.37 -8.24 45.13
C MET A 1 -64.20 -7.32 44.85
N THR A 2 -63.05 -7.69 45.40
CA THR A 2 -61.84 -6.89 45.58
C THR A 2 -61.02 -6.93 44.29
N ARG A 3 -60.74 -5.77 43.66
CA ARG A 3 -59.85 -5.68 42.50
C ARG A 3 -58.43 -5.39 42.98
N TRP A 4 -57.56 -6.37 42.75
CA TRP A 4 -56.15 -6.43 43.09
C TRP A 4 -55.35 -5.32 42.39
N PHE A 5 -54.70 -4.46 43.17
CA PHE A 5 -53.58 -3.63 42.73
C PHE A 5 -52.31 -4.48 42.79
N GLY A 6 -51.72 -4.79 41.64
CA GLY A 6 -50.42 -5.46 41.53
C GLY A 6 -49.42 -4.55 40.83
N LEU A 7 -48.70 -3.72 41.60
CA LEU A 7 -47.49 -3.04 41.12
C LEU A 7 -46.37 -4.08 40.99
N LEU A 8 -46.06 -4.48 39.76
CA LEU A 8 -44.82 -5.20 39.45
C LEU A 8 -43.77 -4.19 38.98
N ALA A 9 -43.02 -3.66 39.95
CA ALA A 9 -41.79 -2.91 39.70
C ALA A 9 -40.70 -3.89 39.24
N GLY A 10 -40.59 -4.08 37.92
CA GLY A 10 -39.52 -4.87 37.31
C GLY A 10 -38.19 -4.12 37.40
N CYS A 11 -37.30 -4.58 38.26
CA CYS A 11 -35.93 -4.10 38.40
C CYS A 11 -35.14 -4.36 37.10
N SER A 12 -34.95 -3.33 36.27
CA SER A 12 -34.11 -3.40 35.07
C SER A 12 -32.63 -3.34 35.47
N LEU A 13 -31.99 -4.51 35.60
CA LEU A 13 -30.54 -4.64 35.71
C LEU A 13 -29.89 -4.32 34.37
N VAL A 14 -29.37 -3.10 34.24
CA VAL A 14 -28.55 -2.67 33.12
C VAL A 14 -27.18 -3.33 33.26
N LEU A 15 -26.93 -4.40 32.52
CA LEU A 15 -25.57 -4.92 32.34
C LEU A 15 -24.79 -3.91 31.48
N SER A 16 -24.02 -3.05 32.14
CA SER A 16 -23.02 -2.21 31.48
C SER A 16 -21.93 -3.10 30.89
N THR A 17 -22.00 -3.36 29.59
CA THR A 17 -20.88 -3.90 28.84
C THR A 17 -19.77 -2.85 28.83
N GLN A 18 -18.73 -3.08 29.63
CA GLN A 18 -17.50 -2.30 29.51
C GLN A 18 -16.84 -2.69 28.19
N ALA A 19 -17.17 -1.95 27.13
CA ALA A 19 -16.42 -1.97 25.90
C ALA A 19 -15.08 -1.31 26.17
N PHE A 20 -14.05 -2.10 26.45
CA PHE A 20 -12.68 -1.62 26.41
C PHE A 20 -12.42 -1.13 24.99
N ALA A 21 -12.32 0.19 24.81
CA ALA A 21 -11.80 0.76 23.59
C ALA A 21 -10.36 0.27 23.45
N LEU A 22 -10.13 -0.68 22.54
CA LEU A 22 -8.77 -1.02 22.13
C LEU A 22 -8.14 0.28 21.63
N PRO A 23 -6.91 0.63 22.04
CA PRO A 23 -6.23 1.77 21.48
C PRO A 23 -6.22 1.61 19.95
N PRO A 24 -6.49 2.68 19.18
CA PRO A 24 -6.42 2.59 17.73
C PRO A 24 -5.05 2.00 17.39
N SER A 25 -5.04 0.90 16.63
CA SER A 25 -3.78 0.36 16.13
C SER A 25 -3.06 1.51 15.42
N PRO A 26 -1.77 1.75 15.70
CA PRO A 26 -1.04 2.80 15.01
C PRO A 26 -1.02 2.40 13.54
N ARG A 27 -1.92 2.98 12.75
CA ARG A 27 -1.81 2.91 11.30
C ARG A 27 -0.45 3.49 10.98
N LEU A 28 0.34 2.69 10.27
CA LEU A 28 1.72 3.02 10.03
C LEU A 28 1.74 4.18 9.03
N ASP A 29 1.98 5.42 9.50
CA ASP A 29 2.09 6.59 8.60
C ASP A 29 3.24 6.45 7.58
N LYS A 30 4.10 5.43 7.74
CA LYS A 30 5.24 5.09 6.91
C LYS A 30 5.26 3.60 6.64
N SER A 31 5.83 3.14 5.53
CA SER A 31 5.99 1.71 5.28
C SER A 31 6.96 1.05 6.27
N LEU A 32 6.61 -0.12 6.78
CA LEU A 32 7.50 -0.98 7.56
C LEU A 32 8.42 -1.68 6.57
N CYS A 33 9.74 -1.57 6.73
CA CYS A 33 10.68 -2.19 5.80
C CYS A 33 11.79 -2.94 6.52
N THR A 34 12.06 -4.16 6.06
CA THR A 34 13.24 -4.95 6.42
C THR A 34 14.23 -4.94 5.25
N ARG A 35 15.49 -4.63 5.52
CA ARG A 35 16.54 -4.49 4.49
C ARG A 35 17.76 -5.35 4.82
N THR A 36 18.31 -5.97 3.77
CA THR A 36 19.64 -6.59 3.73
C THR A 36 20.50 -5.92 2.65
N ALA A 37 21.69 -6.46 2.36
CA ALA A 37 22.59 -5.90 1.35
C ALA A 37 21.97 -5.83 -0.06
N THR A 38 21.17 -6.82 -0.44
CA THR A 38 20.60 -6.96 -1.79
C THR A 38 19.09 -7.02 -1.81
N LEU A 39 18.44 -7.13 -0.65
CA LEU A 39 17.00 -7.32 -0.53
C LEU A 39 16.37 -6.23 0.34
N LEU A 40 15.20 -5.75 -0.08
CA LEU A 40 14.31 -4.88 0.68
C LEU A 40 12.94 -5.53 0.63
N ALA A 41 12.26 -5.66 1.76
CA ALA A 41 10.88 -6.10 1.85
C ALA A 41 10.10 -5.09 2.69
N CYS A 42 8.95 -4.66 2.21
CA CYS A 42 8.16 -3.62 2.85
C CYS A 42 6.67 -3.94 2.86
N THR A 43 5.97 -3.40 3.85
CA THR A 43 4.52 -3.37 3.97
C THR A 43 4.07 -1.94 4.28
N ASP A 44 3.08 -1.42 3.58
CA ASP A 44 2.54 -0.07 3.84
C ASP A 44 1.29 -0.09 4.73
N ALA A 45 0.73 1.09 5.00
CA ALA A 45 -0.43 1.27 5.87
C ALA A 45 -1.73 0.65 5.32
N ASP A 46 -1.77 0.42 4.00
CA ASP A 46 -2.91 -0.10 3.27
C ASP A 46 -2.75 -1.61 3.00
N ASP A 47 -1.84 -2.29 3.72
CA ASP A 47 -1.49 -3.71 3.57
C ASP A 47 -0.96 -4.08 2.17
N ASN A 48 -0.47 -3.10 1.39
CA ASN A 48 0.30 -3.45 0.20
C ASN A 48 1.68 -3.95 0.65
N THR A 49 2.18 -4.95 -0.05
CA THR A 49 3.52 -5.49 0.21
C THR A 49 4.36 -5.43 -1.04
N TYR A 50 5.64 -5.15 -0.90
CA TYR A 50 6.58 -5.20 -2.01
C TYR A 50 7.96 -5.62 -1.54
N SER A 51 8.64 -6.37 -2.40
CA SER A 51 10.01 -6.80 -2.21
C SER A 51 10.85 -6.42 -3.42
N VAL A 52 12.05 -5.92 -3.17
CA VAL A 52 13.03 -5.52 -4.17
C VAL A 52 14.28 -6.36 -3.98
N ALA A 53 14.73 -7.03 -5.04
CA ALA A 53 16.03 -7.67 -5.11
C ALA A 53 16.89 -6.95 -6.16
N VAL A 54 18.14 -6.64 -5.84
CA VAL A 54 19.07 -5.96 -6.74
C VAL A 54 20.13 -6.95 -7.23
N ALA A 55 20.27 -7.06 -8.56
CA ALA A 55 21.30 -7.83 -9.23
C ALA A 55 22.00 -6.95 -10.28
N GLY A 56 23.13 -6.36 -9.91
CA GLY A 56 23.87 -5.43 -10.77
C GLY A 56 23.03 -4.19 -11.12
N LYS A 57 22.75 -3.99 -12.41
CA LYS A 57 21.93 -2.88 -12.92
C LYS A 57 20.43 -3.19 -12.98
N THR A 58 20.05 -4.41 -12.63
CA THR A 58 18.67 -4.89 -12.69
C THR A 58 18.09 -4.93 -11.28
N MET A 59 16.88 -4.41 -11.12
CA MET A 59 16.10 -4.57 -9.89
C MET A 59 14.86 -5.39 -10.22
N PHE A 60 14.64 -6.44 -9.44
CA PHE A 60 13.43 -7.26 -9.50
C PHE A 60 12.52 -6.82 -8.38
N VAL A 61 11.34 -6.33 -8.74
CA VAL A 61 10.32 -5.90 -7.78
C VAL A 61 9.15 -6.86 -7.90
N ARG A 62 8.62 -7.31 -6.77
CA ARG A 62 7.39 -8.11 -6.71
C ARG A 62 6.55 -7.59 -5.57
N GLY A 63 5.24 -7.69 -5.69
CA GLY A 63 4.36 -7.20 -4.65
C GLY A 63 2.96 -7.74 -4.71
N PHE A 64 2.18 -7.29 -3.75
CA PHE A 64 0.75 -7.50 -3.64
C PHE A 64 0.08 -6.14 -3.42
N GLU A 65 -0.95 -5.86 -4.19
CA GLU A 65 -1.83 -4.71 -4.02
C GLU A 65 -3.10 -5.17 -3.31
N SER A 66 -3.43 -4.53 -2.19
CA SER A 66 -4.56 -4.90 -1.34
C SER A 66 -5.91 -4.58 -1.94
N VAL A 67 -6.05 -3.44 -2.63
CA VAL A 67 -7.31 -2.96 -3.23
C VAL A 67 -7.78 -3.92 -4.32
N GLY A 68 -6.95 -4.17 -5.33
CA GLY A 68 -7.23 -5.14 -6.40
C GLY A 68 -7.00 -6.61 -6.01
N LYS A 69 -6.52 -6.89 -4.79
CA LYS A 69 -6.13 -8.23 -4.31
C LYS A 69 -5.26 -9.01 -5.28
N ARG A 70 -4.33 -8.32 -5.93
CA ARG A 70 -3.55 -8.88 -7.04
C ARG A 70 -2.07 -8.88 -6.72
N ARG A 71 -1.38 -9.91 -7.21
CA ARG A 71 0.08 -9.98 -7.17
C ARG A 71 0.64 -9.38 -8.44
N TRP A 72 1.82 -8.81 -8.33
CA TRP A 72 2.50 -8.27 -9.49
C TRP A 72 4.01 -8.47 -9.41
N ALA A 73 4.64 -8.40 -10.57
CA ALA A 73 6.09 -8.39 -10.72
C ALA A 73 6.49 -7.30 -11.71
N GLN A 74 7.62 -6.66 -11.46
CA GLN A 74 8.21 -5.63 -12.31
C GLN A 74 9.72 -5.85 -12.38
N THR A 75 10.28 -5.70 -13.58
CA THR A 75 11.73 -5.69 -13.79
C THR A 75 12.17 -4.29 -14.17
N ASN A 76 13.17 -3.76 -13.48
CA ASN A 76 13.74 -2.45 -13.75
C ASN A 76 15.18 -2.62 -14.25
N SER A 77 15.53 -1.99 -15.35
CA SER A 77 16.87 -2.00 -15.92
C SER A 77 17.43 -0.58 -15.94
N ARG A 78 18.53 -0.36 -15.21
CA ARG A 78 19.14 0.96 -15.04
C ARG A 78 20.28 1.23 -16.04
N TYR A 79 20.17 2.35 -16.72
CA TYR A 79 21.13 2.90 -17.67
C TYR A 79 21.48 4.34 -17.29
N GLY A 80 22.44 4.50 -16.37
CA GLY A 80 22.84 5.81 -15.86
C GLY A 80 21.73 6.50 -15.07
N SER A 81 21.24 7.63 -15.58
CA SER A 81 20.13 8.40 -15.02
C SER A 81 18.75 7.95 -15.50
N LEU A 82 18.69 7.01 -16.46
CA LEU A 82 17.46 6.44 -17.00
C LEU A 82 17.27 5.03 -16.46
N THR A 83 16.04 4.67 -16.09
CA THR A 83 15.66 3.31 -15.72
C THR A 83 14.41 2.95 -16.49
N PHE A 84 14.47 1.89 -17.28
CA PHE A 84 13.29 1.32 -17.92
C PHE A 84 12.69 0.27 -17.02
N PHE A 85 11.37 0.14 -17.05
CA PHE A 85 10.69 -0.92 -16.33
C PHE A 85 9.51 -1.47 -17.10
N THR A 86 9.26 -2.76 -16.88
CA THR A 86 8.08 -3.47 -17.38
C THR A 86 7.52 -4.32 -16.25
N GLY A 87 6.20 -4.40 -16.16
CA GLY A 87 5.54 -5.19 -15.14
C GLY A 87 4.28 -5.86 -15.64
N LEU A 88 3.84 -6.83 -14.84
CA LEU A 88 2.68 -7.69 -15.06
C LEU A 88 2.02 -7.94 -13.71
N ALA A 89 0.70 -7.87 -13.68
CA ALA A 89 -0.13 -8.29 -12.57
C ALA A 89 -0.84 -9.63 -12.86
N SER A 90 -1.30 -10.28 -11.80
CA SER A 90 -1.93 -11.61 -11.85
C SER A 90 -3.29 -11.63 -12.56
N ASP A 91 -3.89 -10.45 -12.76
CA ASP A 91 -5.13 -10.24 -13.53
C ASP A 91 -4.86 -10.06 -15.03
N GLY A 92 -3.59 -10.09 -15.46
CA GLY A 92 -3.19 -9.90 -16.85
C GLY A 92 -2.90 -8.45 -17.24
N GLU A 93 -3.07 -7.48 -16.34
CA GLU A 93 -2.66 -6.10 -16.62
C GLU A 93 -1.13 -6.03 -16.79
N THR A 94 -0.68 -5.40 -17.86
CA THR A 94 0.74 -5.16 -18.12
C THR A 94 1.03 -3.68 -18.20
N TRP A 95 2.21 -3.27 -17.79
CA TRP A 95 2.65 -1.90 -17.92
C TRP A 95 4.11 -1.80 -18.32
N VAL A 96 4.41 -0.67 -18.94
CA VAL A 96 5.76 -0.30 -19.34
C VAL A 96 5.99 1.16 -19.00
N GLY A 97 7.23 1.49 -18.67
CA GLY A 97 7.56 2.85 -18.33
C GLY A 97 9.04 3.10 -18.19
N TYR A 98 9.34 4.34 -17.83
CA TYR A 98 10.69 4.73 -17.49
C TYR A 98 10.71 5.79 -16.41
N THR A 99 11.82 5.82 -15.69
CA THR A 99 12.16 6.83 -14.70
C THR A 99 13.44 7.52 -15.13
N ARG A 100 13.41 8.85 -15.23
CA ARG A 100 14.57 9.69 -15.57
C ARG A 100 14.90 10.61 -14.40
N LYS A 101 16.16 10.61 -13.99
CA LYS A 101 16.69 11.56 -13.00
C LYS A 101 17.33 12.77 -13.70
N VAL A 102 16.90 13.97 -13.34
CA VAL A 102 17.42 15.26 -13.80
C VAL A 102 17.74 16.11 -12.58
N GLY A 103 19.03 16.18 -12.20
CA GLY A 103 19.46 16.81 -10.95
C GLY A 103 18.81 16.14 -9.73
N TRP A 104 18.05 16.92 -8.96
CA TRP A 104 17.29 16.47 -7.78
C TRP A 104 15.87 16.01 -8.10
N THR A 105 15.45 16.09 -9.37
CA THR A 105 14.10 15.74 -9.82
C THR A 105 14.10 14.36 -10.48
N THR A 106 13.13 13.55 -10.11
CA THR A 106 12.83 12.26 -10.72
C THR A 106 11.52 12.37 -11.49
N ILE A 107 11.54 12.00 -12.77
CA ILE A 107 10.36 12.02 -13.63
C ILE A 107 10.09 10.59 -14.08
N SER A 108 8.93 10.06 -13.71
CA SER A 108 8.47 8.73 -14.10
C SER A 108 7.30 8.85 -15.07
N ARG A 109 7.30 8.04 -16.12
CA ARG A 109 6.14 7.85 -17.00
C ARG A 109 5.83 6.38 -17.10
N VAL A 110 4.55 6.04 -16.96
CA VAL A 110 4.04 4.68 -17.06
C VAL A 110 2.81 4.66 -17.94
N SER A 111 2.71 3.63 -18.76
CA SER A 111 1.53 3.29 -19.56
C SER A 111 1.13 1.87 -19.25
N SER A 112 -0.17 1.63 -19.11
CA SER A 112 -0.75 0.30 -18.88
C SER A 112 -1.53 -0.21 -20.09
N SER A 113 -1.66 -1.52 -20.22
CA SER A 113 -2.54 -2.19 -21.19
C SER A 113 -4.02 -1.85 -20.98
N SER A 114 -4.41 -1.38 -19.78
CA SER A 114 -5.74 -0.83 -19.51
C SER A 114 -5.98 0.55 -20.13
N GLY A 115 -4.97 1.14 -20.79
CA GLY A 115 -5.04 2.47 -21.41
C GLY A 115 -4.64 3.61 -20.48
N SER A 116 -4.41 3.33 -19.19
CA SER A 116 -3.97 4.35 -18.22
C SER A 116 -2.57 4.87 -18.56
N ARG A 117 -2.37 6.18 -18.34
CA ARG A 117 -1.10 6.87 -18.55
C ARG A 117 -0.87 7.84 -17.42
N THR A 118 0.24 7.65 -16.69
CA THR A 118 0.55 8.48 -15.53
C THR A 118 1.96 9.05 -15.66
N LYS A 119 2.10 10.32 -15.29
CA LYS A 119 3.38 10.99 -15.14
C LYS A 119 3.53 11.40 -13.69
N ILE A 120 4.55 10.88 -13.02
CA ILE A 120 4.88 11.24 -11.64
C ILE A 120 6.16 12.08 -11.67
N THR A 121 6.14 13.23 -11.02
CA THR A 121 7.32 14.08 -10.85
C THR A 121 7.59 14.23 -9.36
N CYS A 122 8.74 13.72 -8.93
CA CYS A 122 9.21 13.84 -7.55
C CYS A 122 10.41 14.77 -7.51
N ASP A 123 10.34 15.84 -6.75
CA ASP A 123 11.49 16.69 -6.45
C ASP A 123 11.67 16.89 -4.95
N ARG A 124 12.82 17.44 -4.57
CA ARG A 124 13.22 17.56 -3.16
C ARG A 124 12.38 18.58 -2.38
N VAL A 125 11.83 19.59 -3.05
CA VAL A 125 11.16 20.73 -2.41
C VAL A 125 9.65 20.54 -2.38
N MET A 126 9.06 20.08 -3.49
CA MET A 126 7.62 19.94 -3.67
C MET A 126 7.12 18.51 -3.43
N GLY A 127 8.02 17.54 -3.21
CA GLY A 127 7.65 16.14 -3.07
C GLY A 127 7.22 15.50 -4.39
N CYS A 128 6.35 14.49 -4.33
CA CYS A 128 5.84 13.76 -5.49
C CYS A 128 4.43 14.22 -5.87
N ARG A 129 4.21 14.44 -7.16
CA ARG A 129 2.92 14.79 -7.76
C ARG A 129 2.70 14.07 -9.09
#